data_AF-A0AAW3BRN4-F1
#
_entry.id   AF-A0AAW3BRN4-F1
#
_cell.length_a   1.000
_cell.length_b   1.000
_cell.length_c   1.000
_cell.angle_alpha   90.00
_cell.angle_beta   90.00
_cell.angle_gamma   90.00
#
_symmetry.space_group_name_H-M   'P 1'
#
loop_
_entity.id
_entity.type
_entity.pdbx_description
1 polymer ?
#
loop_
_entity_poly.entity_id
_entity_poly.type
_entity_poly.pdbx_seq_one_letter_code
_entity_poly.pdbx_strand_id
1 'polypeptide(L)'
;MWLTQACYKAKSLAQMFRKLKLAGAHPDVLWGIDAQKAQHNGEEMIRLETLMHERASQAPGSPSSHTSGRSRDNAPQFFLFWLQLNCGSVMPGGNSGGKAAAAGLKAIECTITPYSDSRIVKQQLTKLFVDAGIYEDFELSSDGVELNLESVLRYADEKQNEHLIQSGSLYIRGDKAVENLRRFSVLLVVEEDGMSYLVSLPETQSVQPTGAGQYTTSVGGGGGGSTAPYLPSKSIIGPNGEVDADVQDFMTERGLRPFDLRMAGSHSSVERFVVAFERIERMFEVHRGRAFRPSICIVLSLTSLDNFVAPDGSIVLSVQRMPAWEEFLLSLPQPVWQECVQKHQEWRVGFAPKLQERKRQLTRVADMFHVYRVTMESPIAGRTQWQDDLIARFMKEETTIRRAVAKYNLKSDLLKKRGEIRVVEHLYSALPGSTMPATTAAGARKEIGFRIGGDGRVTFNHSIMNTGQMLRVLKDNLKRMETFQRQHDSAIMALEHVSRHIPVDFSVDTEWKYRAEGNLVLYLERFARTIKENEVQLVAFLHSIMDGRVGMSDAGKVALPAKMPVKKRMVWIVSDRFYTLPSGVVFIPFDVDFDSIKRLLLTRQ
;
A
#
# COMPACT_ATOMS: atom_id res chain seq x y z
N MET A 1 -28.76 40.40 29.32
CA MET A 1 -27.68 39.40 29.35
C MET A 1 -28.28 38.02 29.57
N TRP A 2 -28.53 37.28 28.50
CA TRP A 2 -28.94 35.87 28.56
C TRP A 2 -27.87 35.08 27.78
N LEU A 3 -27.27 34.11 28.46
CA LEU A 3 -26.23 33.22 27.93
C LEU A 3 -26.84 32.32 26.85
N THR A 4 -26.27 32.38 25.65
CA THR A 4 -26.47 31.39 24.58
C THR A 4 -25.85 30.06 25.01
N GLN A 5 -26.63 29.23 25.67
CA GLN A 5 -26.28 27.84 25.97
C GLN A 5 -26.53 27.02 24.69
N ALA A 6 -25.54 26.99 23.80
CA ALA A 6 -25.52 26.02 22.70
C ALA A 6 -25.38 24.62 23.32
N CYS A 7 -26.41 23.78 23.21
CA CYS A 7 -26.38 22.37 23.60
C CYS A 7 -25.34 21.62 22.75
N TYR A 8 -24.08 21.60 23.19
CA TYR A 8 -23.09 20.67 22.66
C TYR A 8 -23.43 19.26 23.15
N LYS A 9 -23.73 18.37 22.20
CA LYS A 9 -24.00 16.94 22.45
C LYS A 9 -22.79 16.32 23.17
N ALA A 10 -23.03 15.52 24.22
CA ALA A 10 -21.97 14.86 24.98
C ALA A 10 -21.11 13.96 24.06
N LYS A 11 -19.79 14.00 24.24
CA LYS A 11 -18.84 13.25 23.39
C LYS A 11 -18.71 11.80 23.82
N SER A 12 -18.28 10.94 22.91
CA SER A 12 -17.95 9.55 23.30
C SER A 12 -16.60 9.51 24.03
N LEU A 13 -16.42 8.51 24.90
CA LEU A 13 -15.16 8.30 25.60
C LEU A 13 -13.97 8.15 24.63
N ALA A 14 -14.16 7.51 23.48
CA ALA A 14 -13.15 7.38 22.44
C ALA A 14 -12.73 8.74 21.85
N GLN A 15 -13.68 9.69 21.69
CA GLN A 15 -13.38 11.05 21.27
C GLN A 15 -12.59 11.82 22.33
N MET A 16 -12.88 11.59 23.62
CA MET A 16 -12.13 12.20 24.71
C MET A 16 -10.69 11.67 24.79
N PHE A 17 -10.45 10.38 24.57
CA PHE A 17 -9.09 9.83 24.46
C PHE A 17 -8.34 10.37 23.25
N ARG A 18 -9.02 10.57 22.11
CA ARG A 18 -8.42 11.26 20.96
C ARG A 18 -8.02 12.69 21.29
N LYS A 19 -8.81 13.40 22.09
CA LYS A 19 -8.45 14.76 22.55
C LYS A 19 -7.32 14.76 23.55
N LEU A 20 -7.23 13.78 24.44
CA LEU A 20 -6.08 13.60 25.32
C LEU A 20 -4.79 13.41 24.52
N LYS A 21 -4.83 12.58 23.47
CA LYS A 21 -3.73 12.44 22.50
C LYS A 21 -3.34 13.77 21.86
N LEU A 22 -4.32 14.54 21.37
CA LEU A 22 -4.11 15.86 20.76
C LEU A 22 -3.64 16.94 21.74
N ALA A 23 -3.95 16.80 23.03
CA ALA A 23 -3.46 17.67 24.10
C ALA A 23 -1.98 17.40 24.46
N GLY A 24 -1.30 16.53 23.70
CA GLY A 24 0.13 16.26 23.85
C GLY A 24 0.44 14.95 24.56
N ALA A 25 -0.55 14.07 24.81
CA ALA A 25 -0.32 12.75 25.40
C ALA A 25 0.07 11.67 24.37
N HIS A 26 0.04 11.99 23.07
CA HIS A 26 0.29 11.00 22.03
C HIS A 26 1.74 10.49 22.08
N PRO A 27 1.98 9.16 22.04
CA PRO A 27 3.33 8.59 22.05
C PRO A 27 4.26 9.20 21.01
N ASP A 28 3.82 9.36 19.75
CA ASP A 28 4.64 9.96 18.69
C ASP A 28 5.06 11.41 18.96
N VAL A 29 4.24 12.18 19.70
CA VAL A 29 4.57 13.55 20.09
C VAL A 29 5.64 13.55 21.17
N LEU A 30 5.55 12.62 22.12
CA LEU A 30 6.52 12.45 23.19
C LEU A 30 7.81 11.79 22.70
N TRP A 31 7.78 10.98 21.64
CA TRP A 31 8.94 10.23 21.16
C TRP A 31 10.08 11.16 20.71
N GLY A 32 9.74 12.35 20.20
CA GLY A 32 10.69 13.40 19.86
C GLY A 32 11.27 14.16 21.07
N ILE A 33 10.76 13.91 22.28
CA ILE A 33 11.16 14.61 23.52
C ILE A 33 11.80 13.62 24.51
N ASP A 34 11.12 12.51 24.82
CA ASP A 34 11.55 11.46 25.74
C ASP A 34 10.90 10.12 25.34
N ALA A 35 11.70 9.22 24.76
CA ALA A 35 11.24 7.93 24.25
C ALA A 35 10.72 6.98 25.36
N GLN A 36 11.25 7.06 26.58
CA GLN A 36 10.77 6.23 27.68
C GLN A 36 9.37 6.65 28.13
N LYS A 37 9.12 7.96 28.19
CA LYS A 37 7.79 8.50 28.51
C LYS A 37 6.79 8.29 27.38
N ALA A 38 7.25 8.31 26.13
CA ALA A 38 6.44 8.00 24.97
C ALA A 38 5.95 6.53 24.97
N GLN A 39 6.86 5.60 25.27
CA GLN A 39 6.52 4.19 25.44
C GLN A 39 5.55 4.00 26.62
N HIS A 40 5.84 4.61 27.77
CA HIS A 40 4.97 4.57 28.95
C HIS A 40 3.55 5.08 28.66
N ASN A 41 3.41 6.22 27.99
CA ASN A 41 2.10 6.73 27.58
C ASN A 41 1.36 5.78 26.63
N GLY A 42 2.08 5.11 25.72
CA GLY A 42 1.49 4.10 24.83
C GLY A 42 0.90 2.93 25.61
N GLU A 43 1.66 2.41 26.57
CA GLU A 43 1.24 1.31 27.46
C GLU A 43 0.05 1.72 28.35
N GLU A 44 0.12 2.89 28.98
CA GLU A 44 -0.94 3.40 29.87
C GLU A 44 -2.25 3.68 29.13
N MET A 45 -2.16 4.13 27.88
CA MET A 45 -3.32 4.41 27.05
C MET A 45 -4.01 3.12 26.58
N ILE A 46 -3.23 2.11 26.17
CA ILE A 46 -3.76 0.78 25.85
C ILE A 46 -4.39 0.16 27.10
N ARG A 47 -3.73 0.28 28.27
CA ARG A 47 -4.25 -0.23 29.53
C ARG A 47 -5.56 0.43 29.92
N LEU A 48 -5.67 1.75 29.74
CA LEU A 48 -6.88 2.50 30.03
C LEU A 48 -8.02 2.17 29.06
N GLU A 49 -7.75 2.12 27.76
CA GLU A 49 -8.73 1.74 26.73
C GLU A 49 -9.23 0.31 26.96
N THR A 50 -8.33 -0.64 27.25
CA THR A 50 -8.67 -2.04 27.55
C THR A 50 -9.56 -2.12 28.79
N LEU A 51 -9.21 -1.40 29.86
CA LEU A 51 -9.99 -1.37 31.10
C LEU A 51 -11.42 -0.87 30.87
N MET A 52 -11.60 0.14 30.01
CA MET A 52 -12.92 0.69 29.68
C MET A 52 -13.73 -0.23 28.77
N HIS A 53 -13.08 -0.97 27.88
CA HIS A 53 -13.74 -2.00 27.06
C HIS A 53 -14.19 -3.22 27.90
N GLU A 54 -13.35 -3.67 28.82
CA GLU A 54 -13.72 -4.73 29.78
C GLU A 54 -14.88 -4.30 30.68
N ARG A 55 -14.93 -3.02 31.06
CA ARG A 55 -16.05 -2.45 31.83
C ARG A 55 -17.34 -2.39 31.01
N ALA A 56 -17.27 -1.93 29.75
CA ALA A 56 -18.43 -1.84 28.87
C ALA A 56 -19.04 -3.21 28.56
N SER A 57 -18.22 -4.25 28.42
CA SER A 57 -18.69 -5.63 28.18
C SER A 57 -19.32 -6.30 29.42
N GLN A 58 -19.17 -5.71 30.61
CA GLN A 58 -19.68 -6.25 31.89
C GLN A 58 -20.84 -5.44 32.49
N ALA A 59 -21.44 -4.52 31.73
CA ALA A 59 -22.60 -3.75 32.20
C ALA A 59 -23.72 -4.68 32.72
N PRO A 60 -24.41 -4.32 33.82
CA PRO A 60 -25.36 -5.20 34.50
C PRO A 60 -26.56 -5.46 33.58
N GLY A 61 -26.60 -6.63 32.95
CA GLY A 61 -27.63 -7.02 31.99
C GLY A 61 -27.21 -8.09 30.97
N SER A 62 -25.91 -8.33 30.78
CA SER A 62 -25.43 -9.38 29.89
C SER A 62 -25.44 -10.77 30.56
N PRO A 63 -26.09 -11.80 29.99
CA PRO A 63 -26.06 -13.14 30.55
C PRO A 63 -24.63 -13.69 30.45
N SER A 64 -24.11 -14.12 31.60
CA SER A 64 -22.78 -14.69 31.79
C SER A 64 -22.53 -15.90 30.88
N SER A 65 -21.54 -15.80 29.99
CA SER A 65 -20.82 -16.98 29.51
C SER A 65 -19.48 -17.05 30.24
N HIS A 66 -19.40 -17.96 31.21
CA HIS A 66 -18.20 -18.29 31.95
C HIS A 66 -17.04 -18.68 31.04
N THR A 67 -15.88 -18.03 31.18
CA THR A 67 -14.58 -18.74 31.24
C THR A 67 -13.52 -17.91 31.99
N SER A 68 -12.87 -18.60 32.93
CA SER A 68 -11.71 -18.24 33.76
C SER A 68 -11.90 -17.19 34.86
N GLY A 69 -11.85 -17.68 36.10
CA GLY A 69 -11.89 -16.87 37.31
C GLY A 69 -10.61 -16.06 37.53
N ARG A 70 -10.80 -14.76 37.63
CA ARG A 70 -10.21 -13.96 38.70
C ARG A 70 -11.39 -13.27 39.36
N SER A 71 -11.59 -13.48 40.66
CA SER A 71 -12.29 -12.50 41.48
C SER A 71 -11.50 -11.20 41.29
N ARG A 72 -11.93 -10.35 40.36
CA ARG A 72 -11.24 -9.10 40.05
C ARG A 72 -11.64 -8.12 41.15
N ASP A 73 -10.79 -7.98 42.15
CA ASP A 73 -10.92 -6.96 43.17
C ASP A 73 -11.18 -5.61 42.49
N ASN A 74 -12.18 -4.86 42.97
CA ASN A 74 -12.42 -3.46 42.57
C ASN A 74 -11.34 -2.54 43.17
N ALA A 75 -10.08 -2.95 43.05
CA ALA A 75 -8.94 -2.20 43.50
C ALA A 75 -8.75 -0.97 42.60
N PRO A 76 -8.45 0.20 43.17
CA PRO A 76 -8.15 1.39 42.39
C PRO A 76 -6.92 1.16 41.51
N GLN A 77 -7.03 1.47 40.22
CA GLN A 77 -5.93 1.44 39.26
C GLN A 77 -5.43 2.85 39.02
N PHE A 78 -4.15 3.09 39.33
CA PHE A 78 -3.46 4.35 39.10
C PHE A 78 -2.96 4.42 37.65
N PHE A 79 -3.15 5.55 36.97
CA PHE A 79 -2.64 5.85 35.64
C PHE A 79 -1.85 7.16 35.64
N LEU A 80 -0.76 7.20 34.86
CA LEU A 80 0.12 8.36 34.72
C LEU A 80 0.30 8.67 33.23
N PHE A 81 0.04 9.91 32.82
CA PHE A 81 0.28 10.37 31.46
C PHE A 81 1.21 11.59 31.46
N TRP A 82 2.14 11.62 30.51
CA TRP A 82 2.95 12.78 30.20
C TRP A 82 2.31 13.58 29.06
N LEU A 83 2.31 14.90 29.16
CA LEU A 83 1.79 15.83 28.16
C LEU A 83 2.89 16.79 27.74
N GLN A 84 2.99 17.10 26.45
CA GLN A 84 3.81 18.22 25.99
C GLN A 84 3.16 19.55 26.40
N LEU A 85 3.90 20.43 27.09
CA LEU A 85 3.47 21.81 27.30
C LEU A 85 3.52 22.57 25.97
N ASN A 86 2.35 22.93 25.43
CA ASN A 86 2.27 23.84 24.30
C ASN A 86 2.71 25.25 24.74
N CYS A 87 3.93 25.66 24.38
CA CYS A 87 4.31 27.07 24.39
C CYS A 87 3.54 27.82 23.30
N GLY A 88 2.37 28.36 23.65
CA GLY A 88 1.48 29.01 22.69
C GLY A 88 0.54 30.03 23.31
N SER A 89 1.06 30.97 24.11
CA SER A 89 0.45 32.30 24.28
C SER A 89 1.48 33.26 24.88
N VAL A 90 2.37 33.80 24.02
CA VAL A 90 3.05 35.07 24.30
C VAL A 90 2.92 35.90 23.04
N MET A 91 2.23 37.04 23.18
CA MET A 91 2.07 38.08 22.17
C MET A 91 3.43 38.50 21.58
N PRO A 92 3.50 38.91 20.30
CA PRO A 92 4.75 39.30 19.67
C PRO A 92 5.16 40.68 20.18
N GLY A 93 6.05 40.72 21.17
CA GLY A 93 6.64 41.96 21.66
C GLY A 93 7.73 41.69 22.68
N GLY A 94 9.00 41.77 22.26
CA GLY A 94 10.14 41.80 23.18
C GLY A 94 11.36 41.01 22.71
N ASN A 95 12.33 41.72 22.16
CA ASN A 95 13.69 41.24 21.89
C ASN A 95 14.34 40.59 23.13
N SER A 96 14.73 39.32 23.04
CA SER A 96 15.92 38.79 23.72
C SER A 96 16.34 37.46 23.09
N GLY A 97 17.65 37.32 22.84
CA GLY A 97 18.26 36.33 21.96
C GLY A 97 18.16 34.86 22.38
N GLY A 98 18.59 34.02 21.42
CA GLY A 98 18.36 32.59 21.38
C GLY A 98 18.92 31.79 22.54
N LYS A 99 18.03 31.02 23.15
CA LYS A 99 18.20 29.61 23.54
C LYS A 99 16.87 28.93 23.25
N ALA A 100 16.87 27.85 22.47
CA ALA A 100 15.68 27.03 22.26
C ALA A 100 15.16 26.56 23.63
N ALA A 101 13.97 27.01 24.03
CA ALA A 101 13.36 26.58 25.28
C ALA A 101 13.09 25.08 25.19
N ALA A 102 13.64 24.30 26.14
CA ALA A 102 13.38 22.87 26.24
C ALA A 102 11.87 22.63 26.35
N ALA A 103 11.30 21.79 25.49
CA ALA A 103 9.90 21.40 25.55
C ALA A 103 9.64 20.69 26.89
N GLY A 104 9.00 21.37 27.84
CA GLY A 104 8.67 20.82 29.14
C GLY A 104 7.57 19.76 29.02
N LEU A 105 7.68 18.66 29.76
CA LEU A 105 6.63 17.66 29.90
C LEU A 105 5.90 17.85 31.23
N LYS A 106 4.56 17.85 31.20
CA LYS A 106 3.69 17.86 32.38
C LYS A 106 3.18 16.45 32.64
N ALA A 107 3.31 15.95 33.87
CA ALA A 107 2.66 14.72 34.29
C ALA A 107 1.23 15.00 34.77
N ILE A 108 0.29 14.14 34.38
CA ILE A 108 -1.07 14.10 34.91
C ILE A 108 -1.35 12.69 35.43
N GLU A 109 -2.01 12.61 36.57
CA GLU A 109 -2.28 11.34 37.25
C GLU A 109 -3.79 11.18 37.41
N CYS A 110 -4.29 9.96 37.19
CA CYS A 110 -5.65 9.63 37.54
C CYS A 110 -5.75 8.26 38.20
N THR A 111 -6.78 8.08 39.02
CA THR A 111 -7.05 6.80 39.67
C THR A 111 -8.46 6.40 39.30
N ILE A 112 -8.59 5.19 38.73
CA ILE A 112 -9.84 4.66 38.24
C ILE A 112 -10.21 3.44 39.06
N THR A 113 -11.41 3.45 39.63
CA THR A 113 -12.02 2.29 40.29
C THR A 113 -12.95 1.61 39.28
N PRO A 114 -12.50 0.57 38.57
CA PRO A 114 -13.11 0.17 37.29
C PRO A 114 -14.54 -0.36 37.42
N TYR A 115 -14.85 -0.99 38.55
CA TYR A 115 -16.16 -1.61 38.80
C TYR A 115 -17.07 -0.76 39.69
N SER A 116 -16.69 0.50 39.96
CA SER A 116 -17.57 1.48 40.60
C SER A 116 -18.65 1.98 39.63
N ASP A 117 -19.68 2.63 40.19
CA ASP A 117 -20.78 3.25 39.44
C ASP A 117 -20.24 4.14 38.30
N SER A 118 -20.92 4.12 37.14
CA SER A 118 -20.57 4.96 35.99
C SER A 118 -20.48 6.44 36.29
N ARG A 119 -21.22 6.94 37.28
CA ARG A 119 -21.07 8.33 37.75
C ARG A 119 -19.70 8.57 38.37
N ILE A 120 -19.20 7.62 39.17
CA ILE A 120 -17.90 7.71 39.86
C ILE A 120 -16.76 7.62 38.83
N VAL A 121 -16.84 6.67 37.91
CA VAL A 121 -15.83 6.51 36.85
C VAL A 121 -15.85 7.71 35.89
N LYS A 122 -17.03 8.28 35.59
CA LYS A 122 -17.15 9.49 34.77
C LYS A 122 -16.47 10.66 35.46
N GLN A 123 -16.66 10.84 36.77
CA GLN A 123 -15.98 11.88 37.54
C GLN A 123 -14.46 11.70 37.54
N GLN A 124 -13.96 10.47 37.72
CA GLN A 124 -12.52 10.17 37.69
C GLN A 124 -11.88 10.48 36.32
N LEU A 125 -12.55 10.11 35.23
CA LEU A 125 -12.10 10.41 33.87
C LEU A 125 -12.26 11.90 33.51
N THR A 126 -13.31 12.55 33.99
CA THR A 126 -13.49 14.01 33.82
C THR A 126 -12.32 14.75 34.44
N LYS A 127 -11.86 14.34 35.63
CA LYS A 127 -10.69 14.91 36.27
C LYS A 127 -9.42 14.76 35.40
N LEU A 128 -9.18 13.56 34.85
CA LEU A 128 -8.06 13.33 33.92
C LEU A 128 -8.10 14.30 32.72
N PHE A 129 -9.26 14.46 32.10
CA PHE A 129 -9.42 15.34 30.95
C PHE A 129 -9.26 16.83 31.31
N VAL A 130 -9.81 17.26 32.44
CA VAL A 130 -9.65 18.64 32.95
C VAL A 130 -8.19 18.93 33.27
N ASP A 131 -7.47 18.00 33.91
CA ASP A 131 -6.04 18.15 34.22
C ASP A 131 -5.17 18.21 32.95
N ALA A 132 -5.66 17.66 31.84
CA ALA A 132 -5.13 17.77 30.48
C ALA A 132 -5.62 19.01 29.70
N GLY A 133 -6.44 19.87 30.30
CA GLY A 133 -6.97 21.08 29.66
C GLY A 133 -8.18 20.86 28.74
N ILE A 134 -8.88 19.72 28.88
CA ILE A 134 -10.06 19.35 28.09
C ILE A 134 -11.30 19.49 28.98
N TYR A 135 -12.13 20.49 28.70
CA TYR A 135 -13.29 20.86 29.54
C TYR A 135 -14.65 20.38 28.98
N GLU A 136 -14.64 19.38 28.11
CA GLU A 136 -15.82 18.93 27.38
C GLU A 136 -16.55 17.79 28.11
N ASP A 137 -17.88 17.77 28.02
CA ASP A 137 -18.71 16.71 28.62
C ASP A 137 -18.74 15.44 27.72
N PHE A 138 -18.85 14.27 28.35
CA PHE A 138 -18.81 12.96 27.69
C PHE A 138 -19.67 11.90 28.37
N GLU A 139 -20.10 10.88 27.64
CA GLU A 139 -20.88 9.76 28.16
C GLU A 139 -20.07 8.45 28.20
N LEU A 140 -20.33 7.62 29.23
CA LEU A 140 -19.63 6.34 29.45
C LEU A 140 -20.41 5.13 28.95
N SER A 141 -21.74 5.23 28.85
CA SER A 141 -22.61 4.15 28.36
C SER A 141 -22.78 4.26 26.85
N SER A 142 -22.61 3.14 26.16
CA SER A 142 -22.93 2.96 24.74
C SER A 142 -24.42 2.73 24.49
N ASP A 143 -25.29 3.15 25.40
CA ASP A 143 -26.73 3.08 25.20
C ASP A 143 -27.16 4.30 24.38
N GLY A 144 -27.26 4.09 23.07
CA GLY A 144 -28.07 4.94 22.21
C GLY A 144 -27.45 6.26 21.77
N VAL A 145 -26.12 6.38 21.68
CA VAL A 145 -25.56 7.35 20.74
C VAL A 145 -25.74 6.75 19.35
N GLU A 146 -26.92 6.95 18.76
CA GLU A 146 -27.01 7.10 17.31
C GLU A 146 -25.91 8.10 16.96
N LEU A 147 -24.81 7.57 16.39
CA LEU A 147 -23.79 8.36 15.71
C LEU A 147 -24.59 9.34 14.87
N ASN A 148 -24.59 10.62 15.26
CA ASN A 148 -25.27 11.64 14.49
C ASN A 148 -24.55 11.65 13.16
N LEU A 149 -25.14 10.92 12.21
CA LEU A 149 -24.54 10.55 10.95
C LEU A 149 -23.98 11.84 10.37
N GLU A 150 -24.81 12.87 10.30
CA GLU A 150 -24.52 14.20 9.78
C GLU A 150 -23.21 14.84 10.30
N SER A 151 -22.82 14.58 11.55
CA SER A 151 -21.57 15.11 12.12
C SER A 151 -20.31 14.31 11.75
N VAL A 152 -20.43 12.99 11.62
CA VAL A 152 -19.35 12.10 11.16
C VAL A 152 -19.15 12.23 9.65
N LEU A 153 -20.26 12.46 8.96
CA LEU A 153 -20.38 12.79 7.55
C LEU A 153 -19.66 14.09 7.19
N ARG A 154 -20.01 15.18 7.86
CA ARG A 154 -19.33 16.47 7.71
C ARG A 154 -17.84 16.35 8.02
N TYR A 155 -17.44 15.60 9.05
CA TYR A 155 -16.03 15.39 9.36
C TYR A 155 -15.27 14.55 8.31
N ALA A 156 -15.90 13.52 7.73
CA ALA A 156 -15.27 12.68 6.70
C ALA A 156 -15.17 13.39 5.35
N ASP A 157 -16.21 14.14 4.97
CA ASP A 157 -16.20 15.01 3.79
C ASP A 157 -15.21 16.16 3.99
N GLU A 158 -15.23 16.85 5.14
CA GLU A 158 -14.18 17.81 5.51
C GLU A 158 -12.79 17.18 5.42
N LYS A 159 -12.58 15.95 5.89
CA LYS A 159 -11.28 15.27 5.80
C LYS A 159 -10.88 14.86 4.39
N GLN A 160 -11.82 14.41 3.55
CA GLN A 160 -11.54 14.06 2.16
C GLN A 160 -11.30 15.32 1.33
N ASN A 161 -12.06 16.37 1.56
CA ASN A 161 -11.92 17.65 0.91
C ASN A 161 -10.64 18.37 1.40
N GLU A 162 -10.34 18.33 2.71
CA GLU A 162 -9.04 18.74 3.27
C GLU A 162 -7.91 17.95 2.62
N HIS A 163 -8.03 16.62 2.48
CA HIS A 163 -7.00 15.80 1.85
C HIS A 163 -6.86 16.09 0.36
N LEU A 164 -7.95 16.33 -0.38
CA LEU A 164 -7.89 16.72 -1.79
C LEU A 164 -7.29 18.13 -1.97
N ILE A 165 -7.59 19.05 -1.07
CA ILE A 165 -7.06 20.42 -1.07
C ILE A 165 -5.58 20.41 -0.63
N GLN A 166 -5.21 19.66 0.40
CA GLN A 166 -3.85 19.57 0.95
C GLN A 166 -2.95 18.66 0.08
N SER A 167 -3.41 17.48 -0.32
CA SER A 167 -2.67 16.52 -1.15
C SER A 167 -2.77 16.79 -2.64
N GLY A 168 -3.73 17.60 -3.11
CA GLY A 168 -3.89 17.90 -4.54
C GLY A 168 -2.64 18.52 -5.15
N SER A 169 -1.97 19.42 -4.40
CA SER A 169 -0.66 19.95 -4.78
C SER A 169 0.41 18.86 -4.82
N LEU A 170 0.41 17.93 -3.86
CA LEU A 170 1.37 16.83 -3.80
C LEU A 170 1.23 15.88 -4.99
N TYR A 171 0.01 15.57 -5.45
CA TYR A 171 -0.19 14.74 -6.63
C TYR A 171 0.38 15.39 -7.90
N ILE A 172 0.13 16.69 -8.10
CA ILE A 172 0.66 17.43 -9.25
C ILE A 172 2.19 17.49 -9.21
N ARG A 173 2.76 17.77 -8.03
CA ARG A 173 4.22 17.80 -7.83
C ARG A 173 4.85 16.43 -8.05
N GLY A 174 4.23 15.37 -7.53
CA GLY A 174 4.64 13.99 -7.73
C GLY A 174 4.63 13.60 -9.20
N ASP A 175 3.52 13.84 -9.90
CA ASP A 175 3.39 13.55 -11.34
C ASP A 175 4.44 14.30 -12.17
N LYS A 176 4.70 15.59 -11.85
CA LYS A 176 5.77 16.37 -12.48
C LYS A 176 7.14 15.75 -12.24
N ALA A 177 7.46 15.42 -11.00
CA ALA A 177 8.76 14.83 -10.65
C ALA A 177 8.98 13.48 -11.37
N VAL A 178 7.96 12.62 -11.37
CA VAL A 178 7.98 11.33 -12.07
C VAL A 178 8.16 11.49 -13.57
N GLU A 179 7.47 12.45 -14.19
CA GLU A 179 7.61 12.76 -15.62
C GLU A 179 9.03 13.28 -15.95
N ASN A 180 9.60 14.14 -15.10
CA ASN A 180 10.98 14.61 -15.31
C ASN A 180 12.01 13.49 -15.13
N LEU A 181 11.84 12.61 -14.15
CA LEU A 181 12.70 11.43 -13.98
C LEU A 181 12.61 10.48 -15.18
N ARG A 182 11.42 10.28 -15.75
CA ARG A 182 11.23 9.55 -17.00
C ARG A 182 12.01 10.19 -18.15
N ARG A 183 11.92 11.52 -18.32
CA ARG A 183 12.69 12.28 -19.31
C ARG A 183 14.21 12.23 -19.08
N PHE A 184 14.64 12.01 -17.84
CA PHE A 184 16.05 11.80 -17.49
C PHE A 184 16.50 10.35 -17.74
N SER A 185 15.63 9.52 -18.30
CA SER A 185 15.85 8.09 -18.54
C SER A 185 16.15 7.33 -17.24
N VAL A 186 15.47 7.68 -16.15
CA VAL A 186 15.56 6.97 -14.87
C VAL A 186 14.37 6.03 -14.72
N LEU A 187 14.64 4.74 -14.52
CA LEU A 187 13.65 3.76 -14.07
C LEU A 187 13.56 3.83 -12.54
N LEU A 188 12.46 4.37 -12.02
CA LEU A 188 12.23 4.49 -10.59
C LEU A 188 11.28 3.40 -10.09
N VAL A 189 11.70 2.73 -9.03
CA VAL A 189 10.96 1.64 -8.38
C VAL A 189 10.92 1.90 -6.88
N VAL A 190 9.79 1.60 -6.25
CA VAL A 190 9.68 1.55 -4.78
C VAL A 190 9.64 0.09 -4.37
N GLU A 191 10.46 -0.29 -3.39
CA GLU A 191 10.51 -1.63 -2.82
C GLU A 191 10.02 -1.62 -1.37
N GLU A 192 9.07 -2.49 -1.09
CA GLU A 192 8.45 -2.68 0.22
C GLU A 192 8.24 -4.18 0.46
N ASP A 193 8.87 -4.72 1.51
CA ASP A 193 8.69 -6.10 1.97
C ASP A 193 8.82 -7.17 0.85
N GLY A 194 9.73 -6.97 -0.11
CA GLY A 194 9.94 -7.88 -1.24
C GLY A 194 8.97 -7.69 -2.40
N MET A 195 8.08 -6.70 -2.33
CA MET A 195 7.25 -6.24 -3.45
C MET A 195 7.90 -5.03 -4.11
N SER A 196 7.87 -4.97 -5.44
CA SER A 196 8.41 -3.85 -6.22
C SER A 196 7.30 -3.14 -7.00
N TYR A 197 7.20 -1.83 -6.84
CA TYR A 197 6.23 -0.96 -7.48
C TYR A 197 6.90 -0.04 -8.49
N LEU A 198 6.45 -0.06 -9.74
CA LEU A 198 6.97 0.77 -10.82
C LEU A 198 6.41 2.18 -10.72
N VAL A 199 7.29 3.17 -10.50
CA VAL A 199 6.92 4.59 -10.38
C VAL A 199 7.13 5.34 -11.69
N SER A 200 8.31 5.18 -12.32
CA SER A 200 8.61 5.77 -13.62
C SER A 200 9.14 4.69 -14.56
N LEU A 201 8.65 4.70 -15.80
CA LEU A 201 9.22 3.90 -16.89
C LEU A 201 9.83 4.85 -17.92
N PRO A 202 11.14 4.80 -18.19
CA PRO A 202 11.75 5.62 -19.22
C PRO A 202 11.17 5.27 -20.60
N GLU A 203 11.11 6.24 -21.50
CA GLU A 203 10.73 5.96 -22.88
C GLU A 203 11.78 5.04 -23.50
N THR A 204 11.42 3.76 -23.67
CA THR A 204 12.19 2.88 -24.53
C THR A 204 12.06 3.44 -25.93
N GLN A 205 13.15 3.95 -26.51
CA GLN A 205 13.18 4.24 -27.94
C GLN A 205 12.75 2.97 -28.65
N SER A 206 11.50 2.92 -29.09
CA SER A 206 11.03 1.89 -30.00
C SER A 206 11.76 2.14 -31.31
N VAL A 207 12.95 1.55 -31.43
CA VAL A 207 13.55 1.32 -32.74
C VAL A 207 12.65 0.29 -33.40
N GLN A 208 11.57 0.75 -34.02
CA GLN A 208 10.92 -0.02 -35.08
C GLN A 208 11.94 -0.14 -36.20
N PRO A 209 12.37 -1.36 -36.57
CA PRO A 209 13.13 -1.55 -37.79
C PRO A 209 12.15 -1.55 -38.96
N THR A 210 11.57 -0.39 -39.28
CA THR A 210 10.90 -0.21 -40.57
C THR A 210 11.91 0.39 -41.53
N GLY A 211 12.52 -0.52 -42.31
CA GLY A 211 12.95 -0.30 -43.70
C GLY A 211 13.72 0.98 -44.03
N ALA A 212 15.03 0.80 -44.26
CA ALA A 212 15.88 1.61 -45.13
C ALA A 212 16.05 3.11 -44.80
N GLY A 213 17.19 3.45 -44.19
CA GLY A 213 17.73 4.82 -44.29
C GLY A 213 18.67 5.22 -43.15
N GLN A 214 19.97 5.14 -43.42
CA GLN A 214 21.07 5.88 -42.77
C GLN A 214 21.38 5.57 -41.30
N TYR A 215 22.34 4.65 -41.11
CA TYR A 215 23.25 4.68 -39.98
C TYR A 215 24.13 5.93 -40.08
N THR A 216 23.99 6.86 -39.14
CA THR A 216 25.07 7.78 -38.77
C THR A 216 25.40 7.58 -37.30
N THR A 217 26.47 6.81 -37.09
CA THR A 217 27.26 6.85 -35.87
C THR A 217 27.89 8.24 -35.73
N SER A 218 27.44 9.04 -34.77
CA SER A 218 28.26 10.12 -34.23
C SER A 218 28.08 10.25 -32.72
N VAL A 219 29.15 9.88 -32.03
CA VAL A 219 29.47 10.35 -30.69
C VAL A 219 29.79 11.84 -30.81
N GLY A 220 29.00 12.71 -30.18
CA GLY A 220 29.27 14.15 -30.15
C GLY A 220 28.18 14.92 -29.41
N GLY A 221 28.56 15.64 -28.36
CA GLY A 221 27.64 16.46 -27.57
C GLY A 221 27.08 17.66 -28.34
N GLY A 222 25.97 18.20 -27.83
CA GLY A 222 25.35 19.43 -28.31
C GLY A 222 23.86 19.24 -28.60
N GLY A 223 23.02 20.06 -27.97
CA GLY A 223 21.57 20.00 -28.09
C GLY A 223 21.10 20.06 -29.54
N GLY A 224 20.34 19.05 -29.95
CA GLY A 224 19.57 19.02 -31.18
C GLY A 224 18.13 18.66 -30.83
N GLY A 225 17.25 19.66 -30.86
CA GLY A 225 15.82 19.47 -30.67
C GLY A 225 15.28 18.55 -31.77
N SER A 226 14.71 17.43 -31.36
CA SER A 226 13.77 16.71 -32.21
C SER A 226 12.64 17.69 -32.55
N THR A 227 12.43 17.96 -33.83
CA THR A 227 11.32 18.77 -34.36
C THR A 227 9.99 18.02 -34.35
N ALA A 228 9.95 16.83 -33.75
CA ALA A 228 8.67 16.20 -33.41
C ALA A 228 7.97 17.06 -32.36
N PRO A 229 6.71 17.49 -32.58
CA PRO A 229 5.95 18.13 -31.53
C PRO A 229 5.93 17.21 -30.31
N TYR A 230 6.34 17.74 -29.15
CA TYR A 230 6.28 17.01 -27.89
C TYR A 230 4.83 16.57 -27.66
N LEU A 231 4.56 15.29 -27.85
CA LEU A 231 3.34 14.68 -27.35
C LEU A 231 3.60 14.34 -25.88
N PRO A 232 2.91 14.98 -24.91
CA PRO A 232 2.93 14.50 -23.54
C PRO A 232 2.43 13.05 -23.52
N SER A 233 3.31 12.11 -23.16
CA SER A 233 3.03 10.68 -23.22
C SER A 233 2.32 10.22 -21.94
N LYS A 234 1.51 9.16 -22.08
CA LYS A 234 0.57 8.66 -21.06
C LYS A 234 1.33 8.27 -19.77
N SER A 235 0.80 8.65 -18.62
CA SER A 235 1.19 8.10 -17.31
C SER A 235 1.04 6.57 -17.30
N ILE A 236 1.83 5.86 -16.49
CA ILE A 236 1.81 4.38 -16.36
C ILE A 236 0.37 3.85 -16.23
N ILE A 237 -0.43 4.55 -15.43
CA ILE A 237 -1.88 4.40 -15.37
C ILE A 237 -2.48 5.59 -16.13
N GLY A 238 -3.16 5.33 -17.24
CA GLY A 238 -3.85 6.34 -18.03
C GLY A 238 -4.99 7.02 -17.25
N PRO A 239 -5.59 8.09 -17.80
CA PRO A 239 -6.73 8.77 -17.18
C PRO A 239 -7.89 7.80 -16.88
N ASN A 240 -8.08 6.78 -17.69
CA ASN A 240 -9.15 5.80 -17.53
C ASN A 240 -8.81 4.65 -16.56
N GLY A 241 -7.68 4.71 -15.84
CA GLY A 241 -7.23 3.61 -14.98
C GLY A 241 -6.52 2.47 -15.73
N GLU A 242 -6.58 2.45 -17.07
CA GLU A 242 -5.90 1.47 -17.91
C GLU A 242 -4.38 1.68 -17.91
N VAL A 243 -3.66 0.59 -17.70
CA VAL A 243 -2.20 0.54 -17.90
C VAL A 243 -1.93 0.33 -19.39
N ASP A 244 -0.97 1.06 -19.95
CA ASP A 244 -0.52 0.84 -21.33
C ASP A 244 -0.05 -0.62 -21.51
N ALA A 245 -0.48 -1.29 -22.59
CA ALA A 245 -0.22 -2.71 -22.81
C ALA A 245 1.28 -3.05 -22.79
N ASP A 246 2.12 -2.19 -23.37
CA ASP A 246 3.58 -2.40 -23.38
C ASP A 246 4.18 -2.26 -21.96
N VAL A 247 3.60 -1.37 -21.15
CA VAL A 247 3.98 -1.18 -19.74
C VAL A 247 3.47 -2.34 -18.89
N GLN A 248 2.29 -2.87 -19.20
CA GLN A 248 1.71 -4.02 -18.52
C GLN A 248 2.54 -5.28 -18.78
N ASP A 249 3.00 -5.50 -20.02
CA ASP A 249 3.92 -6.57 -20.35
C ASP A 249 5.25 -6.40 -19.62
N PHE A 250 5.83 -5.19 -19.65
CA PHE A 250 7.04 -4.88 -18.91
C PHE A 250 6.94 -5.20 -17.41
N MET A 251 5.82 -4.80 -16.78
CA MET A 251 5.56 -5.04 -15.36
C MET A 251 5.35 -6.52 -15.05
N THR A 252 4.51 -7.19 -15.84
CA THR A 252 4.17 -8.61 -15.66
C THR A 252 5.43 -9.48 -15.75
N GLU A 253 6.33 -9.17 -16.68
CA GLU A 253 7.58 -9.90 -16.85
C GLU A 253 8.53 -9.79 -15.66
N ARG A 254 8.42 -8.70 -14.88
CA ARG A 254 9.36 -8.36 -13.80
C ARG A 254 8.72 -8.48 -12.42
N GLY A 255 7.47 -8.96 -12.34
CA GLY A 255 6.72 -9.03 -11.07
C GLY A 255 6.45 -7.65 -10.47
N LEU A 256 6.45 -6.60 -11.29
CA LEU A 256 6.22 -5.23 -10.83
C LEU A 256 4.73 -4.94 -10.73
N ARG A 257 4.39 -4.08 -9.78
CA ARG A 257 3.04 -3.54 -9.60
C ARG A 257 3.02 -2.09 -10.03
N PRO A 258 1.90 -1.58 -10.57
CA PRO A 258 1.79 -0.16 -10.83
C PRO A 258 1.81 0.61 -9.50
N PHE A 259 2.61 1.67 -9.41
CA PHE A 259 2.57 2.59 -8.29
C PHE A 259 1.52 3.67 -8.55
N ASP A 260 0.68 3.94 -7.55
CA ASP A 260 -0.24 5.09 -7.57
C ASP A 260 -0.10 5.83 -6.24
N LEU A 261 0.19 7.14 -6.29
CA LEU A 261 0.32 7.99 -5.10
C LEU A 261 -0.95 7.97 -4.23
N ARG A 262 -2.12 7.70 -4.82
CA ARG A 262 -3.38 7.54 -4.08
C ARG A 262 -3.39 6.32 -3.18
N MET A 263 -2.58 5.29 -3.49
CA MET A 263 -2.49 4.05 -2.73
C MET A 263 -1.56 4.16 -1.52
N ALA A 264 -0.78 5.24 -1.38
CA ALA A 264 0.15 5.45 -0.26
C ALA A 264 -0.54 5.67 1.11
N GLY A 265 -1.87 5.73 1.14
CA GLY A 265 -2.70 5.59 2.35
C GLY A 265 -2.92 6.88 3.15
N SER A 266 -1.85 7.62 3.48
CA SER A 266 -1.92 8.82 4.34
C SER A 266 -1.27 10.05 3.68
N HIS A 267 -1.69 11.26 4.06
CA HIS A 267 -1.11 12.52 3.57
C HIS A 267 0.40 12.59 3.81
N SER A 268 0.87 12.22 5.00
CA SER A 268 2.30 12.23 5.35
C SER A 268 3.11 11.18 4.58
N SER A 269 2.51 10.03 4.25
CA SER A 269 3.15 9.05 3.36
C SER A 269 3.26 9.59 1.93
N VAL A 270 2.19 10.19 1.40
CA VAL A 270 2.20 10.83 0.07
C VAL A 270 3.27 11.93 0.01
N GLU A 271 3.31 12.80 1.02
CA GLU A 271 4.29 13.88 1.12
C GLU A 271 5.72 13.33 1.13
N ARG A 272 6.00 12.29 1.93
CA ARG A 272 7.33 11.65 1.95
C ARG A 272 7.75 11.11 0.58
N PHE A 273 6.85 10.45 -0.14
CA PHE A 273 7.14 9.97 -1.50
C PHE A 273 7.38 11.12 -2.48
N VAL A 274 6.56 12.15 -2.45
CA VAL A 274 6.70 13.31 -3.34
C VAL A 274 8.01 14.06 -3.06
N VAL A 275 8.35 14.29 -1.80
CA VAL A 275 9.64 14.89 -1.40
C VAL A 275 10.81 14.04 -1.87
N ALA A 276 10.72 12.71 -1.76
CA ALA A 276 11.74 11.81 -2.28
C ALA A 276 11.89 11.93 -3.80
N PHE A 277 10.79 11.94 -4.55
CA PHE A 277 10.80 12.06 -6.02
C PHE A 277 11.40 13.40 -6.47
N GLU A 278 10.96 14.51 -5.88
CA GLU A 278 11.50 15.84 -6.19
C GLU A 278 12.96 15.99 -5.80
N ARG A 279 13.39 15.33 -4.72
CA ARG A 279 14.81 15.32 -4.34
C ARG A 279 15.64 14.63 -5.41
N ILE A 280 15.21 13.47 -5.91
CA ILE A 280 15.91 12.78 -7.01
C ILE A 280 15.86 13.64 -8.28
N GLU A 281 14.71 14.19 -8.63
CA GLU A 281 14.54 15.09 -9.78
C GLU A 281 15.57 16.23 -9.72
N ARG A 282 15.64 16.95 -8.59
CA ARG A 282 16.56 18.07 -8.41
C ARG A 282 18.02 17.66 -8.46
N MET A 283 18.38 16.52 -7.85
CA MET A 283 19.76 16.01 -7.92
C MET A 283 20.15 15.68 -9.37
N PHE A 284 19.24 15.08 -10.16
CA PHE A 284 19.48 14.85 -11.58
C PHE A 284 19.51 16.14 -12.39
N GLU A 285 18.65 17.10 -12.11
CA GLU A 285 18.66 18.40 -12.79
C GLU A 285 20.00 19.12 -12.64
N VAL A 286 20.61 19.07 -11.44
CA VAL A 286 21.89 19.72 -11.13
C VAL A 286 23.10 18.95 -11.69
N HIS A 287 23.12 17.62 -11.55
CA HIS A 287 24.34 16.81 -11.75
C HIS A 287 24.34 15.94 -13.01
N ARG A 288 23.24 15.89 -13.79
CA ARG A 288 23.11 15.05 -15.00
C ARG A 288 24.16 15.41 -16.04
N GLY A 289 24.81 14.39 -16.59
CA GLY A 289 25.82 14.53 -17.64
C GLY A 289 27.19 14.99 -17.13
N ARG A 290 27.29 15.40 -15.86
CA ARG A 290 28.55 15.72 -15.18
C ARG A 290 28.98 14.54 -14.31
N ALA A 291 28.31 14.38 -13.17
CA ALA A 291 28.58 13.31 -12.21
C ALA A 291 27.63 12.12 -12.40
N PHE A 292 26.36 12.39 -12.73
CA PHE A 292 25.35 11.34 -12.87
C PHE A 292 25.17 10.93 -14.33
N ARG A 293 25.05 9.61 -14.54
CA ARG A 293 24.74 9.05 -15.86
C ARG A 293 23.22 8.85 -16.01
N PRO A 294 22.65 9.12 -17.20
CA PRO A 294 21.27 8.73 -17.50
C PRO A 294 21.16 7.22 -17.73
N SER A 295 19.95 6.68 -17.94
CA SER A 295 19.72 5.25 -18.24
C SER A 295 20.11 4.34 -17.07
N ILE A 296 19.61 4.63 -15.89
CA ILE A 296 19.84 3.84 -14.67
C ILE A 296 18.52 3.43 -13.99
N CYS A 297 18.60 2.42 -13.13
CA CYS A 297 17.50 2.06 -12.23
C CYS A 297 17.80 2.53 -10.81
N ILE A 298 16.87 3.32 -10.24
CA ILE A 298 16.87 3.70 -8.83
C ILE A 298 15.76 2.93 -8.12
N VAL A 299 16.08 2.36 -6.96
CA VAL A 299 15.14 1.69 -6.08
C VAL A 299 15.07 2.45 -4.76
N LEU A 300 13.89 2.95 -4.43
CA LEU A 300 13.60 3.46 -3.08
C LEU A 300 13.18 2.30 -2.21
N SER A 301 14.06 1.87 -1.29
CA SER A 301 13.71 0.82 -0.33
C SER A 301 13.20 1.44 0.97
N LEU A 302 12.05 0.96 1.43
CA LEU A 302 11.46 1.37 2.72
C LEU A 302 12.13 0.66 3.90
N THR A 303 12.77 -0.48 3.66
CA THR A 303 13.30 -1.39 4.69
C THR A 303 14.84 -1.34 4.79
N SER A 304 15.54 -0.97 3.73
CA SER A 304 17.00 -0.89 3.74
C SER A 304 17.52 0.11 4.78
N LEU A 305 18.59 -0.27 5.48
CA LEU A 305 19.27 0.58 6.47
C LEU A 305 20.21 1.62 5.83
N ASP A 306 20.67 1.36 4.60
CA ASP A 306 21.66 2.18 3.91
C ASP A 306 21.45 2.24 2.39
N ASN A 307 22.20 3.12 1.74
CA ASN A 307 22.28 3.26 0.29
C ASN A 307 23.39 2.34 -0.25
N PHE A 308 23.12 1.62 -1.35
CA PHE A 308 24.10 0.73 -1.95
C PHE A 308 23.80 0.45 -3.42
N VAL A 309 24.77 -0.13 -4.14
CA VAL A 309 24.58 -0.62 -5.51
C VAL A 309 24.29 -2.11 -5.46
N ALA A 310 23.14 -2.52 -5.98
CA ALA A 310 22.71 -3.92 -5.96
C ALA A 310 23.42 -4.75 -7.05
N PRO A 311 23.49 -6.09 -6.89
CA PRO A 311 24.17 -6.97 -7.86
C PRO A 311 23.60 -6.86 -9.28
N ASP A 312 22.32 -6.56 -9.39
CA ASP A 312 21.57 -6.41 -10.64
C ASP A 312 21.80 -5.04 -11.34
N GLY A 313 22.66 -4.18 -10.77
CA GLY A 313 23.01 -2.86 -11.29
C GLY A 313 22.02 -1.76 -10.96
N SER A 314 21.06 -2.02 -10.06
CA SER A 314 20.17 -0.99 -9.54
C SER A 314 20.85 -0.23 -8.39
N ILE A 315 20.62 1.08 -8.30
CA ILE A 315 21.08 1.89 -7.18
C ILE A 315 19.96 1.94 -6.14
N VAL A 316 20.19 1.36 -4.96
CA VAL A 316 19.22 1.32 -3.87
C VAL A 316 19.48 2.52 -2.96
N LEU A 317 18.42 3.30 -2.75
CA LEU A 317 18.41 4.44 -1.85
C LEU A 317 17.44 4.15 -0.71
N SER A 318 17.94 4.19 0.53
CA SER A 318 17.13 4.04 1.72
C SER A 318 16.40 5.34 2.01
N VAL A 319 15.07 5.29 2.16
CA VAL A 319 14.28 6.45 2.60
C VAL A 319 14.66 6.94 4.00
N GLN A 320 15.27 6.08 4.82
CA GLN A 320 15.77 6.43 6.15
C GLN A 320 17.03 7.31 6.09
N ARG A 321 17.75 7.28 4.95
CA ARG A 321 18.99 8.02 4.70
C ARG A 321 18.84 9.12 3.65
N MET A 322 17.63 9.63 3.47
CA MET A 322 17.32 10.66 2.45
C MET A 322 18.28 11.86 2.43
N PRO A 323 18.75 12.42 3.58
CA PRO A 323 19.73 13.49 3.57
C PRO A 323 21.07 13.14 2.89
N ALA A 324 21.48 11.86 2.94
CA ALA A 324 22.77 11.37 2.46
C ALA A 324 22.75 10.88 1.00
N TRP A 325 21.61 10.94 0.31
CA TRP A 325 21.50 10.45 -1.07
C TRP A 325 22.44 11.16 -2.03
N GLU A 326 22.54 12.48 -1.93
CA GLU A 326 23.36 13.28 -2.84
C GLU A 326 24.85 12.95 -2.66
N GLU A 327 25.33 12.93 -1.41
CA GLU A 327 26.69 12.55 -1.07
C GLU A 327 27.01 11.14 -1.55
N PHE A 328 26.12 10.17 -1.29
CA PHE A 328 26.28 8.80 -1.76
C PHE A 328 26.40 8.72 -3.28
N LEU A 329 25.46 9.32 -4.02
CA LEU A 329 25.47 9.28 -5.49
C LEU A 329 26.70 9.98 -6.10
N LEU A 330 27.15 11.08 -5.49
CA LEU A 330 28.37 11.79 -5.91
C LEU A 330 29.65 11.03 -5.57
N SER A 331 29.63 10.23 -4.50
CA SER A 331 30.76 9.38 -4.10
C SER A 331 30.94 8.15 -4.99
N LEU A 332 29.91 7.75 -5.74
CA LEU A 332 29.97 6.59 -6.63
C LEU A 332 30.98 6.82 -7.77
N PRO A 333 32.01 5.96 -7.90
CA PRO A 333 32.98 6.08 -8.98
C PRO A 333 32.34 5.94 -10.36
N GLN A 334 32.88 6.65 -11.36
CA GLN A 334 32.39 6.58 -12.75
C GLN A 334 32.36 5.15 -13.34
N PRO A 335 33.32 4.24 -13.04
CA PRO A 335 33.21 2.84 -13.47
C PRO A 335 31.97 2.12 -12.92
N VAL A 336 31.58 2.40 -11.67
CA VAL A 336 30.37 1.81 -11.07
C VAL A 336 29.11 2.35 -11.75
N TRP A 337 29.08 3.64 -12.08
CA TRP A 337 28.00 4.22 -12.88
C TRP A 337 27.87 3.56 -14.26
N GLN A 338 28.99 3.32 -14.95
CA GLN A 338 28.99 2.63 -16.24
C GLN A 338 28.47 1.20 -16.14
N GLU A 339 28.88 0.46 -15.10
CA GLU A 339 28.38 -0.89 -14.84
C GLU A 339 26.86 -0.90 -14.58
N CYS A 340 26.36 0.05 -13.79
CA CYS A 340 24.92 0.18 -13.53
C CYS A 340 24.12 0.44 -14.82
N VAL A 341 24.61 1.36 -15.67
CA VAL A 341 23.99 1.66 -16.97
C VAL A 341 24.00 0.43 -17.87
N GLN A 342 25.14 -0.26 -17.97
CA GLN A 342 25.28 -1.46 -18.79
C GLN A 342 24.30 -2.55 -18.33
N LYS A 343 24.28 -2.88 -17.04
CA LYS A 343 23.35 -3.87 -16.49
C LYS A 343 21.89 -3.46 -16.70
N HIS A 344 21.56 -2.18 -16.55
CA HIS A 344 20.22 -1.67 -16.79
C HIS A 344 19.77 -1.87 -18.25
N GLN A 345 20.64 -1.57 -19.22
CA GLN A 345 20.37 -1.77 -20.65
C GLN A 345 20.32 -3.26 -21.04
N GLU A 346 21.13 -4.10 -20.39
CA GLU A 346 21.16 -5.53 -20.66
C GLU A 346 19.95 -6.30 -20.10
N TRP A 347 19.37 -5.82 -19.00
CA TRP A 347 18.34 -6.53 -18.24
C TRP A 347 16.96 -5.89 -18.24
N ARG A 348 16.83 -4.57 -18.43
CA ARG A 348 15.57 -3.86 -18.14
C ARG A 348 15.03 -3.09 -19.32
N VAL A 349 15.83 -2.25 -19.97
CA VAL A 349 15.31 -1.30 -20.98
C VAL A 349 15.80 -1.60 -22.39
N GLY A 350 15.05 -1.12 -23.38
CA GLY A 350 15.36 -1.35 -24.79
C GLY A 350 15.30 -2.84 -25.16
N PHE A 351 16.30 -3.33 -25.89
CA PHE A 351 16.36 -4.72 -26.33
C PHE A 351 16.52 -5.71 -25.16
N ALA A 352 17.25 -5.35 -24.10
CA ALA A 352 17.51 -6.18 -22.91
C ALA A 352 17.91 -7.65 -23.26
N PRO A 353 19.06 -7.86 -23.93
CA PRO A 353 19.47 -9.17 -24.47
C PRO A 353 19.54 -10.28 -23.41
N LYS A 354 20.03 -9.98 -22.20
CA LYS A 354 20.14 -10.99 -21.13
C LYS A 354 18.77 -11.42 -20.62
N LEU A 355 17.82 -10.48 -20.54
CA LEU A 355 16.44 -10.81 -20.20
C LEU A 355 15.78 -11.66 -21.28
N GLN A 356 15.97 -11.33 -22.56
CA GLN A 356 15.42 -12.13 -23.67
C GLN A 356 15.96 -13.56 -23.66
N GLU A 357 17.26 -13.74 -23.42
CA GLU A 357 17.86 -15.07 -23.31
C GLU A 357 17.27 -15.85 -22.13
N ARG A 358 17.13 -15.20 -20.97
CA ARG A 358 16.47 -15.79 -19.80
C ARG A 358 15.03 -16.21 -20.11
N LYS A 359 14.26 -15.38 -20.81
CA LYS A 359 12.90 -15.73 -21.25
C LYS A 359 12.91 -16.96 -22.14
N ARG A 360 13.82 -17.02 -23.12
CA ARG A 360 13.97 -18.20 -24.00
C ARG A 360 14.22 -19.47 -23.20
N GLN A 361 15.10 -19.40 -22.20
CA GLN A 361 15.38 -20.52 -21.30
C GLN A 361 14.17 -20.90 -20.46
N LEU A 362 13.43 -19.94 -19.90
CA LEU A 362 12.21 -20.17 -19.14
C LEU A 362 11.08 -20.75 -20.00
N THR A 363 10.95 -20.35 -21.26
CA THR A 363 10.01 -20.98 -22.21
C THR A 363 10.33 -22.45 -22.41
N ARG A 364 11.62 -22.80 -22.56
CA ARG A 364 12.06 -24.21 -22.59
C ARG A 364 11.71 -24.94 -21.29
N VAL A 365 11.90 -24.32 -20.12
CA VAL A 365 11.47 -24.89 -18.84
C VAL A 365 9.95 -25.09 -18.80
N ALA A 366 9.17 -24.12 -19.26
CA ALA A 366 7.71 -24.22 -19.33
C ALA A 366 7.26 -25.39 -20.22
N ASP A 367 7.93 -25.59 -21.36
CA ASP A 367 7.70 -26.75 -22.24
C ASP A 367 8.03 -28.08 -21.57
N MET A 368 9.06 -28.12 -20.71
CA MET A 368 9.42 -29.32 -19.96
C MET A 368 8.36 -29.71 -18.93
N PHE A 369 7.78 -28.73 -18.23
CA PHE A 369 6.70 -28.93 -17.25
C PHE A 369 5.30 -29.00 -17.88
N HIS A 370 5.19 -28.78 -19.19
CA HIS A 370 3.92 -28.74 -19.93
C HIS A 370 2.95 -27.66 -19.43
N VAL A 371 3.49 -26.47 -19.13
CA VAL A 371 2.71 -25.28 -18.77
C VAL A 371 2.92 -24.15 -19.80
N TYR A 372 2.12 -23.09 -19.71
CA TYR A 372 2.23 -21.94 -20.60
C TYR A 372 3.45 -21.09 -20.27
N ARG A 373 3.64 -20.74 -18.99
CA ARG A 373 4.70 -19.82 -18.57
C ARG A 373 5.32 -20.23 -17.24
N VAL A 374 6.64 -20.11 -17.16
CA VAL A 374 7.40 -20.18 -15.91
C VAL A 374 8.05 -18.82 -15.70
N THR A 375 7.82 -18.21 -14.55
CA THR A 375 8.44 -16.93 -14.16
C THR A 375 9.32 -17.10 -12.93
N MET A 376 10.37 -16.30 -12.84
CA MET A 376 11.17 -16.15 -11.64
C MET A 376 10.95 -14.75 -11.11
N GLU A 377 10.30 -14.64 -9.95
CA GLU A 377 10.04 -13.35 -9.34
C GLU A 377 11.09 -13.09 -8.25
N SER A 378 11.83 -12.00 -8.45
CA SER A 378 12.76 -11.43 -7.49
C SER A 378 12.41 -9.95 -7.38
N PRO A 379 12.44 -9.35 -6.16
CA PRO A 379 12.42 -7.90 -6.07
C PRO A 379 13.55 -7.31 -6.91
N ILE A 380 13.32 -6.13 -7.48
CA ILE A 380 14.39 -5.35 -8.09
C ILE A 380 15.41 -5.03 -6.98
N ALA A 381 16.71 -5.08 -7.31
CA ALA A 381 17.83 -5.08 -6.37
C ALA A 381 18.01 -6.36 -5.52
N GLY A 382 17.20 -7.40 -5.75
CA GLY A 382 17.39 -8.71 -5.15
C GLY A 382 18.61 -9.47 -5.68
N ARG A 383 18.97 -10.56 -4.99
CA ARG A 383 20.01 -11.48 -5.46
C ARG A 383 19.54 -12.19 -6.72
N THR A 384 20.39 -12.24 -7.74
CA THR A 384 20.05 -12.88 -9.03
C THR A 384 20.70 -14.24 -9.22
N GLN A 385 21.73 -14.58 -8.44
CA GLN A 385 22.50 -15.82 -8.63
C GLN A 385 21.63 -17.08 -8.58
N TRP A 386 20.68 -17.14 -7.64
CA TRP A 386 19.77 -18.28 -7.49
C TRP A 386 18.92 -18.53 -8.75
N GLN A 387 18.63 -17.47 -9.53
CA GLN A 387 17.85 -17.57 -10.76
C GLN A 387 18.63 -18.33 -11.84
N ASP A 388 19.91 -18.01 -11.97
CA ASP A 388 20.78 -18.65 -12.96
C ASP A 388 21.09 -20.10 -12.53
N ASP A 389 21.31 -20.34 -11.23
CA ASP A 389 21.49 -21.68 -10.65
C ASP A 389 20.24 -22.56 -10.86
N LEU A 390 19.05 -21.98 -10.70
CA LEU A 390 17.77 -22.66 -10.92
C LEU A 390 17.58 -23.07 -12.38
N ILE A 391 17.87 -22.17 -13.33
CA ILE A 391 17.79 -22.49 -14.76
C ILE A 391 18.77 -23.61 -15.09
N ALA A 392 20.02 -23.48 -14.66
CA ALA A 392 21.05 -24.51 -14.89
C ALA A 392 20.62 -25.87 -14.33
N ARG A 393 20.03 -25.90 -13.12
CA ARG A 393 19.45 -27.10 -12.51
C ARG A 393 18.36 -27.72 -13.39
N PHE A 394 17.38 -26.93 -13.84
CA PHE A 394 16.32 -27.46 -14.70
C PHE A 394 16.85 -27.97 -16.03
N MET A 395 17.76 -27.25 -16.69
CA MET A 395 18.36 -27.69 -17.95
C MET A 395 19.13 -29.02 -17.77
N LYS A 396 19.88 -29.17 -16.67
CA LYS A 396 20.58 -30.42 -16.33
C LYS A 396 19.62 -31.59 -16.09
N GLU A 397 18.47 -31.33 -15.46
CA GLU A 397 17.49 -32.34 -15.07
C GLU A 397 16.37 -32.54 -16.12
N GLU A 398 16.52 -31.98 -17.33
CA GLU A 398 15.45 -31.94 -18.32
C GLU A 398 14.86 -33.31 -18.65
N THR A 399 15.72 -34.29 -18.91
CA THR A 399 15.24 -35.63 -19.29
C THR A 399 14.49 -36.33 -18.15
N THR A 400 14.86 -36.05 -16.91
CA THR A 400 14.19 -36.58 -15.70
C THR A 400 12.82 -35.94 -15.53
N ILE A 401 12.73 -34.62 -15.70
CA ILE A 401 11.47 -33.87 -15.64
C ILE A 401 10.50 -34.38 -16.70
N ARG A 402 10.94 -34.46 -17.97
CA ARG A 402 10.09 -34.95 -19.08
C ARG A 402 9.61 -36.38 -18.86
N ARG A 403 10.48 -37.27 -18.37
CA ARG A 403 10.10 -38.66 -18.01
C ARG A 403 9.08 -38.69 -16.89
N ALA A 404 9.23 -37.86 -15.86
CA ALA A 404 8.26 -37.78 -14.76
C ALA A 404 6.91 -37.23 -15.23
N VAL A 405 6.90 -36.18 -16.06
CA VAL A 405 5.69 -35.61 -16.66
C VAL A 405 4.94 -36.65 -17.48
N ALA A 406 5.65 -37.46 -18.29
CA ALA A 406 5.04 -38.55 -19.03
C ALA A 406 4.54 -39.69 -18.11
N LYS A 407 5.36 -40.13 -17.15
CA LYS A 407 5.04 -41.24 -16.23
C LYS A 407 3.83 -40.96 -15.36
N TYR A 408 3.69 -39.73 -14.86
CA TYR A 408 2.58 -39.33 -13.98
C TYR A 408 1.43 -38.65 -14.73
N ASN A 409 1.46 -38.64 -16.07
CA ASN A 409 0.47 -37.99 -16.91
C ASN A 409 0.17 -36.53 -16.50
N LEU A 410 1.23 -35.74 -16.30
CA LEU A 410 1.12 -34.32 -15.90
C LEU A 410 0.84 -33.39 -17.08
N LYS A 411 0.49 -33.95 -18.24
CA LYS A 411 0.15 -33.17 -19.42
C LYS A 411 -1.30 -32.71 -19.32
N SER A 412 -1.50 -31.41 -19.23
CA SER A 412 -2.81 -30.76 -19.26
C SER A 412 -2.86 -29.77 -20.41
N ASP A 413 -3.83 -29.93 -21.31
CA ASP A 413 -4.04 -28.98 -22.41
C ASP A 413 -4.39 -27.58 -21.91
N LEU A 414 -5.12 -27.49 -20.80
CA LEU A 414 -5.48 -26.21 -20.20
C LEU A 414 -4.25 -25.51 -19.61
N LEU A 415 -3.46 -26.23 -18.80
CA LEU A 415 -2.26 -25.65 -18.19
C LEU A 415 -1.19 -25.36 -19.25
N LYS A 416 -1.15 -26.12 -20.35
CA LYS A 416 -0.24 -25.82 -21.45
C LYS A 416 -0.57 -24.50 -22.16
N LYS A 417 -1.86 -24.14 -22.21
CA LYS A 417 -2.35 -22.90 -22.83
C LYS A 417 -2.33 -21.70 -21.89
N ARG A 418 -2.55 -21.89 -20.58
CA ARG A 418 -2.73 -20.77 -19.63
C ARG A 418 -2.02 -20.94 -18.28
N GLY A 419 -1.50 -22.11 -17.96
CA GLY A 419 -0.93 -22.41 -16.65
C GLY A 419 0.35 -21.63 -16.38
N GLU A 420 0.44 -21.05 -15.19
CA GLU A 420 1.59 -20.26 -14.76
C GLU A 420 2.25 -20.89 -13.53
N ILE A 421 3.56 -21.10 -13.62
CA ILE A 421 4.41 -21.46 -12.49
C ILE A 421 5.28 -20.25 -12.16
N ARG A 422 5.27 -19.84 -10.90
CA ARG A 422 6.13 -18.80 -10.36
C ARG A 422 7.16 -19.45 -9.44
N VAL A 423 8.41 -19.02 -9.51
CA VAL A 423 9.45 -19.41 -8.55
C VAL A 423 9.99 -18.15 -7.88
N VAL A 424 10.13 -18.19 -6.56
CA VAL A 424 10.70 -17.12 -5.73
C VAL A 424 11.85 -17.68 -4.90
N GLU A 425 12.78 -16.83 -4.48
CA GLU A 425 13.92 -17.27 -3.64
C GLU A 425 13.44 -17.82 -2.29
N HIS A 426 12.56 -17.06 -1.63
CA HIS A 426 11.92 -17.39 -0.34
C HIS A 426 10.41 -17.18 -0.45
N LEU A 427 9.63 -18.09 0.12
CA LEU A 427 8.17 -18.02 0.17
C LEU A 427 7.70 -18.16 1.61
N TYR A 428 7.00 -17.14 2.11
CA TYR A 428 6.50 -17.09 3.48
C TYR A 428 5.02 -17.45 3.58
N SER A 429 4.55 -17.93 4.73
CA SER A 429 3.14 -18.21 5.00
C SER A 429 2.31 -16.92 5.05
N ALA A 430 1.08 -16.97 4.52
CA ALA A 430 0.12 -15.86 4.56
C ALA A 430 -0.85 -15.92 5.76
N LEU A 431 -0.67 -16.88 6.68
CA LEU A 431 -1.57 -17.04 7.82
C LEU A 431 -1.36 -15.94 8.86
N PRO A 432 -2.44 -15.45 9.51
CA PRO A 432 -2.36 -14.47 10.59
C PRO A 432 -1.41 -14.94 11.70
N GLY A 433 -0.46 -14.09 12.10
CA GLY A 433 0.59 -14.41 13.08
C GLY A 433 1.95 -14.77 12.47
N SER A 434 2.03 -15.03 11.16
CA SER A 434 3.31 -15.22 10.44
C SER A 434 3.94 -13.90 9.96
N THR A 435 3.27 -12.75 10.16
CA THR A 435 3.66 -11.43 9.64
C THR A 435 4.31 -10.51 10.69
N MET A 436 4.63 -11.03 11.88
CA MET A 436 5.26 -10.20 12.93
C MET A 436 6.58 -9.58 12.41
N PRO A 437 6.79 -8.27 12.62
CA PRO A 437 8.01 -7.60 12.20
C PRO A 437 9.21 -8.22 12.93
N ALA A 438 10.27 -8.51 12.16
CA ALA A 438 11.52 -9.13 12.61
C ALA A 438 12.34 -8.22 13.52
N THR A 439 11.81 -7.89 14.70
CA THR A 439 12.49 -7.05 15.71
C THR A 439 13.03 -7.85 16.89
N THR A 440 12.83 -9.17 16.93
CA THR A 440 13.45 -10.04 17.92
C THR A 440 13.93 -11.35 17.27
N ALA A 441 15.11 -11.81 17.69
CA ALA A 441 15.82 -13.01 17.22
C ALA A 441 15.08 -14.35 17.45
N ALA A 442 13.76 -14.34 17.73
CA ALA A 442 12.94 -15.49 18.06
C ALA A 442 11.64 -15.63 17.22
N GLY A 443 11.48 -14.87 16.13
CA GLY A 443 10.26 -14.92 15.30
C GLY A 443 10.51 -14.76 13.80
N ALA A 444 11.19 -15.73 13.16
CA ALA A 444 11.32 -15.75 11.71
C ALA A 444 9.94 -16.01 11.06
N ARG A 445 9.57 -15.22 10.03
CA ARG A 445 8.37 -15.47 9.20
C ARG A 445 8.42 -16.92 8.73
N LYS A 446 7.34 -17.69 8.92
CA LYS A 446 7.33 -19.12 8.58
C LYS A 446 7.46 -19.32 7.08
N GLU A 447 8.55 -19.93 6.63
CA GLU A 447 8.71 -20.32 5.22
C GLU A 447 7.88 -21.55 4.86
N ILE A 448 7.37 -21.58 3.63
CA ILE A 448 6.60 -22.68 3.05
C ILE A 448 7.21 -23.08 1.70
N GLY A 449 7.08 -24.36 1.34
CA GLY A 449 7.65 -24.87 0.09
C GLY A 449 6.92 -24.35 -1.14
N PHE A 450 5.58 -24.38 -1.12
CA PHE A 450 4.77 -23.98 -2.26
C PHE A 450 3.46 -23.32 -1.82
N ARG A 451 2.84 -22.59 -2.74
CA ARG A 451 1.49 -22.02 -2.61
C ARG A 451 0.73 -22.23 -3.90
N ILE A 452 -0.55 -22.59 -3.78
CA ILE A 452 -1.49 -22.66 -4.89
C ILE A 452 -2.48 -21.52 -4.70
N GLY A 453 -2.45 -20.53 -5.59
CA GLY A 453 -3.40 -19.44 -5.56
C GLY A 453 -4.77 -19.89 -6.06
N GLY A 454 -5.83 -19.22 -5.60
CA GLY A 454 -7.17 -19.38 -6.17
C GLY A 454 -7.27 -18.98 -7.64
N ASP A 455 -6.26 -18.29 -8.16
CA ASP A 455 -6.08 -17.97 -9.59
C ASP A 455 -5.46 -19.12 -10.40
N GLY A 456 -5.23 -20.28 -9.80
CA GLY A 456 -4.64 -21.45 -10.46
C GLY A 456 -3.12 -21.40 -10.61
N ARG A 457 -2.48 -20.29 -10.20
CA ARG A 457 -1.01 -20.15 -10.24
C ARG A 457 -0.35 -20.94 -9.12
N VAL A 458 0.78 -21.57 -9.43
CA VAL A 458 1.60 -22.25 -8.42
C VAL A 458 2.87 -21.47 -8.19
N THR A 459 3.13 -21.13 -6.93
CA THR A 459 4.38 -20.49 -6.50
C THR A 459 5.25 -21.49 -5.76
N PHE A 460 6.50 -21.66 -6.18
CA PHE A 460 7.50 -22.51 -5.55
C PHE A 460 8.60 -21.70 -4.86
N ASN A 461 9.09 -22.22 -3.74
CA ASN A 461 10.21 -21.67 -2.99
C ASN A 461 11.51 -22.35 -3.42
N HIS A 462 12.41 -21.62 -4.05
CA HIS A 462 13.70 -22.15 -4.52
C HIS A 462 14.58 -22.63 -3.36
N SER A 463 14.63 -21.89 -2.25
CA SER A 463 15.57 -22.15 -1.15
C SER A 463 15.36 -23.51 -0.46
N ILE A 464 14.14 -24.04 -0.47
CA ILE A 464 13.80 -25.29 0.22
C ILE A 464 13.24 -26.39 -0.68
N MET A 465 12.91 -26.11 -1.94
CA MET A 465 12.38 -27.12 -2.87
C MET A 465 13.39 -27.59 -3.91
N ASN A 466 13.51 -28.92 -4.00
CA ASN A 466 14.14 -29.60 -5.13
C ASN A 466 13.11 -29.95 -6.23
N THR A 467 13.61 -30.28 -7.42
CA THR A 467 12.78 -30.61 -8.59
C THR A 467 11.82 -31.78 -8.36
N GLY A 468 12.24 -32.79 -7.61
CA GLY A 468 11.39 -33.95 -7.28
C GLY A 468 10.18 -33.56 -6.42
N GLN A 469 10.38 -32.70 -5.43
CA GLN A 469 9.30 -32.14 -4.61
C GLN A 469 8.37 -31.27 -5.46
N MET A 470 8.90 -30.44 -6.36
CA MET A 470 8.08 -29.63 -7.28
C MET A 470 7.18 -30.52 -8.16
N LEU A 471 7.74 -31.58 -8.75
CA LEU A 471 6.98 -32.54 -9.56
C LEU A 471 5.90 -33.27 -8.77
N ARG A 472 6.17 -33.61 -7.50
CA ARG A 472 5.16 -34.20 -6.61
C ARG A 472 4.02 -33.23 -6.33
N VAL A 473 4.32 -31.97 -6.04
CA VAL A 473 3.29 -30.93 -5.85
C VAL A 473 2.43 -30.77 -7.10
N LEU A 474 3.04 -30.72 -8.29
CA LEU A 474 2.30 -30.63 -9.54
C LEU A 474 1.40 -31.86 -9.74
N LYS A 475 1.91 -33.06 -9.46
CA LYS A 475 1.12 -34.29 -9.53
C LYS A 475 -0.10 -34.26 -8.60
N ASP A 476 0.11 -33.87 -7.36
CA ASP A 476 -0.93 -33.91 -6.33
C ASP A 476 -1.99 -32.82 -6.56
N ASN A 477 -1.67 -31.77 -7.32
CA ASN A 477 -2.53 -30.59 -7.48
C ASN A 477 -2.96 -30.28 -8.92
N LEU A 478 -2.55 -31.06 -9.92
CA LEU A 478 -2.83 -30.79 -11.34
C LEU A 478 -4.31 -30.47 -11.62
N LYS A 479 -5.21 -31.37 -11.20
CA LYS A 479 -6.67 -31.20 -11.39
C LYS A 479 -7.23 -29.99 -10.64
N ARG A 480 -6.66 -29.69 -9.47
CA ARG A 480 -7.05 -28.54 -8.65
C ARG A 480 -6.66 -27.24 -9.34
N MET A 481 -5.43 -27.16 -9.89
CA MET A 481 -4.97 -26.02 -10.67
C MET A 481 -5.84 -25.79 -11.90
N GLU A 482 -6.19 -26.84 -12.65
CA GLU A 482 -7.08 -26.74 -13.80
C GLU A 482 -8.45 -26.16 -13.42
N THR A 483 -9.01 -26.66 -12.32
CA THR A 483 -10.33 -26.22 -11.83
C THR A 483 -10.27 -24.75 -11.41
N PHE A 484 -9.27 -24.37 -10.62
CA PHE A 484 -9.08 -22.99 -10.18
C PHE A 484 -8.83 -22.04 -11.35
N GLN A 485 -8.04 -22.43 -12.34
CA GLN A 485 -7.84 -21.60 -13.54
C GLN A 485 -9.15 -21.35 -14.29
N ARG A 486 -9.97 -22.39 -14.52
CA ARG A 486 -11.27 -22.23 -15.21
C ARG A 486 -12.23 -21.34 -14.44
N GLN A 487 -12.35 -21.57 -13.13
CA GLN A 487 -13.24 -20.80 -12.28
C GLN A 487 -12.76 -19.34 -12.20
N HIS A 488 -11.46 -19.12 -12.02
CA HIS A 488 -10.88 -17.78 -11.98
C HIS A 488 -11.08 -17.04 -13.30
N ASP A 489 -10.83 -17.68 -14.45
CA ASP A 489 -11.09 -17.09 -15.77
C ASP A 489 -12.56 -16.66 -15.93
N SER A 490 -13.50 -17.49 -15.47
CA SER A 490 -14.94 -17.18 -15.45
C SER A 490 -15.26 -15.97 -14.55
N ALA A 491 -14.72 -15.96 -13.33
CA ALA A 491 -14.92 -14.87 -12.38
C ALA A 491 -14.34 -13.54 -12.87
N ILE A 492 -13.15 -13.55 -13.48
CA ILE A 492 -12.55 -12.36 -14.07
C ILE A 492 -13.36 -11.86 -15.27
N MET A 493 -13.86 -12.74 -16.13
CA MET A 493 -14.76 -12.31 -17.23
C MET A 493 -16.04 -11.65 -16.71
N ALA A 494 -16.61 -12.16 -15.61
CA ALA A 494 -17.78 -11.56 -14.98
C ALA A 494 -17.47 -10.17 -14.40
N LEU A 495 -16.33 -10.02 -13.71
CA LEU A 495 -15.87 -8.72 -13.17
C LEU A 495 -15.56 -7.72 -14.27
N GLU A 496 -14.91 -8.16 -15.34
CA GLU A 496 -14.60 -7.32 -16.51
C GLU A 496 -15.87 -6.82 -17.20
N HIS A 497 -16.88 -7.69 -17.34
CA HIS A 497 -18.19 -7.28 -17.84
C HIS A 497 -18.78 -6.17 -16.97
N VAL A 498 -18.76 -6.32 -15.65
CA VAL A 498 -19.27 -5.32 -14.71
C VAL A 498 -18.46 -4.02 -14.77
N SER A 499 -17.14 -4.09 -14.81
CA SER A 499 -16.21 -2.95 -14.90
C SER A 499 -16.47 -2.06 -16.13
N ARG A 500 -16.92 -2.65 -17.24
CA ARG A 500 -17.25 -1.90 -18.46
C ARG A 500 -18.53 -1.08 -18.34
N HIS A 501 -19.47 -1.49 -17.49
CA HIS A 501 -20.78 -0.86 -17.36
C HIS A 501 -20.87 0.08 -16.16
N ILE A 502 -19.99 -0.10 -15.16
CA ILE A 502 -19.94 0.73 -13.95
C ILE A 502 -18.75 1.69 -14.03
N PRO A 503 -18.89 2.96 -13.60
CA PRO A 503 -17.81 3.95 -13.64
C PRO A 503 -16.77 3.75 -12.51
N VAL A 504 -16.42 2.50 -12.21
CA VAL A 504 -15.42 2.13 -11.18
C VAL A 504 -14.47 1.08 -11.73
N ASP A 505 -13.22 1.13 -11.31
CA ASP A 505 -12.24 0.09 -11.63
C ASP A 505 -12.10 -0.87 -10.46
N PHE A 506 -12.05 -2.17 -10.77
CA PHE A 506 -11.91 -3.22 -9.78
C PHE A 506 -10.45 -3.65 -9.63
N SER A 507 -10.04 -3.88 -8.39
CA SER A 507 -8.80 -4.51 -7.99
C SER A 507 -9.07 -5.48 -6.86
N VAL A 508 -8.12 -6.37 -6.55
CA VAL A 508 -8.26 -7.37 -5.48
C VAL A 508 -7.15 -7.15 -4.47
N ASP A 509 -7.50 -7.12 -3.19
CA ASP A 509 -6.51 -7.05 -2.12
C ASP A 509 -5.61 -8.30 -2.16
N THR A 510 -4.30 -8.05 -2.24
CA THR A 510 -3.28 -9.10 -2.30
C THR A 510 -3.23 -9.92 -1.01
N GLU A 511 -3.33 -9.27 0.15
CA GLU A 511 -3.23 -9.97 1.43
C GLU A 511 -4.44 -10.88 1.63
N TRP A 512 -5.63 -10.34 1.38
CA TRP A 512 -6.86 -11.14 1.37
C TRP A 512 -6.80 -12.27 0.32
N LYS A 513 -6.32 -12.01 -0.90
CA LYS A 513 -6.15 -13.05 -1.93
C LYS A 513 -5.32 -14.22 -1.44
N TYR A 514 -4.22 -13.96 -0.72
CA TYR A 514 -3.39 -15.03 -0.18
C TYR A 514 -4.02 -15.73 1.03
N ARG A 515 -4.81 -15.03 1.85
CA ARG A 515 -5.55 -15.64 2.97
C ARG A 515 -6.75 -16.47 2.51
N ALA A 516 -7.42 -16.05 1.43
CA ALA A 516 -8.59 -16.73 0.88
C ALA A 516 -8.23 -18.03 0.14
N GLU A 517 -6.99 -18.15 -0.35
CA GLU A 517 -6.46 -19.30 -1.08
C GLU A 517 -7.47 -19.81 -2.15
N GLY A 518 -7.96 -21.04 -2.01
CA GLY A 518 -8.90 -21.66 -2.95
C GLY A 518 -10.33 -21.11 -2.90
N ASN A 519 -10.71 -20.38 -1.85
CA ASN A 519 -12.05 -19.81 -1.71
C ASN A 519 -12.21 -18.47 -2.44
N LEU A 520 -11.10 -17.86 -2.89
CA LEU A 520 -11.09 -16.58 -3.59
C LEU A 520 -12.12 -16.54 -4.72
N VAL A 521 -12.18 -17.59 -5.54
CA VAL A 521 -13.03 -17.58 -6.72
C VAL A 521 -14.51 -17.57 -6.36
N LEU A 522 -14.91 -18.35 -5.36
CA LEU A 522 -16.29 -18.34 -4.85
C LEU A 522 -16.70 -16.94 -4.38
N TYR A 523 -15.79 -16.23 -3.70
CA TYR A 523 -16.02 -14.88 -3.22
C TYR A 523 -16.11 -13.87 -4.36
N LEU A 524 -15.23 -13.94 -5.35
CA LEU A 524 -15.26 -13.07 -6.53
C LEU A 524 -16.51 -13.31 -7.39
N GLU A 525 -16.94 -14.57 -7.57
CA GLU A 525 -18.17 -14.89 -8.29
C GLU A 525 -19.41 -14.37 -7.57
N ARG A 526 -19.48 -14.53 -6.25
CA ARG A 526 -20.58 -13.99 -5.44
C ARG A 526 -20.62 -12.46 -5.54
N PHE A 527 -19.47 -11.81 -5.42
CA PHE A 527 -19.36 -10.36 -5.55
C PHE A 527 -19.82 -9.90 -6.95
N ALA A 528 -19.25 -10.47 -8.03
CA ALA A 528 -19.61 -10.12 -9.40
C ALA A 528 -21.10 -10.31 -9.68
N ARG A 529 -21.70 -11.41 -9.18
CA ARG A 529 -23.13 -11.65 -9.29
C ARG A 529 -23.95 -10.58 -8.59
N THR A 530 -23.60 -10.23 -7.36
CA THR A 530 -24.34 -9.24 -6.57
C THR A 530 -24.26 -7.85 -7.20
N ILE A 531 -23.08 -7.47 -7.71
CA ILE A 531 -22.92 -6.20 -8.43
C ILE A 531 -23.74 -6.19 -9.72
N LYS A 532 -23.73 -7.28 -10.49
CA LYS A 532 -24.52 -7.41 -11.72
C LYS A 532 -26.03 -7.35 -11.47
N GLU A 533 -26.52 -8.00 -10.41
CA GLU A 533 -27.94 -7.97 -10.03
C GLU A 533 -28.41 -6.55 -9.69
N ASN A 534 -27.51 -5.70 -9.20
CA ASN A 534 -27.80 -4.33 -8.77
C ASN A 534 -27.23 -3.24 -9.70
N GLU A 535 -26.79 -3.63 -10.91
CA GLU A 535 -25.99 -2.80 -11.81
C GLU A 535 -26.66 -1.44 -12.10
N VAL A 536 -27.93 -1.45 -12.50
CA VAL A 536 -28.68 -0.23 -12.85
C VAL A 536 -28.77 0.74 -11.67
N GLN A 537 -29.09 0.21 -10.49
CA GLN A 537 -29.22 1.02 -9.27
C GLN A 537 -27.86 1.57 -8.84
N LEU A 538 -26.80 0.76 -8.98
CA LEU A 538 -25.45 1.14 -8.63
C LEU A 538 -24.87 2.20 -9.57
N VAL A 539 -25.11 2.08 -10.88
CA VAL A 539 -24.69 3.08 -11.86
C VAL A 539 -25.38 4.41 -11.58
N ALA A 540 -26.71 4.42 -11.41
CA ALA A 540 -27.46 5.63 -11.09
C ALA A 540 -26.98 6.27 -9.79
N PHE A 541 -26.72 5.45 -8.77
CA PHE A 541 -26.21 5.88 -7.48
C PHE A 541 -24.81 6.52 -7.56
N LEU A 542 -23.88 5.86 -8.25
CA LEU A 542 -22.50 6.35 -8.41
C LEU A 542 -22.46 7.64 -9.24
N HIS A 543 -23.28 7.74 -10.30
CA HIS A 543 -23.43 9.00 -11.04
C HIS A 543 -23.96 10.12 -10.14
N SER A 544 -24.94 9.82 -9.28
CA SER A 544 -25.46 10.80 -8.32
C SER A 544 -24.39 11.31 -7.34
N ILE A 545 -23.44 10.45 -6.93
CA ILE A 545 -22.29 10.84 -6.11
C ILE A 545 -21.30 11.69 -6.92
N MET A 546 -20.94 11.26 -8.14
CA MET A 546 -19.94 11.94 -8.97
C MET A 546 -20.42 13.31 -9.47
N ASP A 547 -21.72 13.46 -9.73
CA ASP A 547 -22.32 14.71 -10.19
C ASP A 547 -22.62 15.69 -9.03
N GLY A 548 -22.27 15.33 -7.79
CA GLY A 548 -22.45 16.17 -6.60
C GLY A 548 -23.92 16.47 -6.25
N ARG A 549 -24.86 15.65 -6.74
CA ARG A 549 -26.31 15.91 -6.62
C ARG A 549 -26.95 15.44 -5.33
N VAL A 550 -26.18 14.89 -4.41
CA VAL A 550 -26.70 14.45 -3.11
C VAL A 550 -26.03 15.22 -2.00
N GLY A 551 -26.84 16.01 -1.27
CA GLY A 551 -26.39 16.75 -0.07
C GLY A 551 -26.25 18.26 -0.19
N MET A 552 -26.40 18.88 -1.38
CA MET A 552 -26.44 20.35 -1.46
C MET A 552 -27.83 20.88 -1.06
N SER A 553 -28.00 21.19 0.23
CA SER A 553 -28.97 22.22 0.62
C SER A 553 -28.48 23.57 0.09
N ASP A 554 -29.40 24.41 -0.39
CA ASP A 554 -29.16 25.70 -1.08
C ASP A 554 -28.41 26.80 -0.28
N ALA A 555 -27.77 26.47 0.84
CA ALA A 555 -27.03 27.40 1.68
C ALA A 555 -25.51 27.29 1.43
N GLY A 556 -25.00 28.11 0.50
CA GLY A 556 -23.58 28.40 0.38
C GLY A 556 -22.92 27.81 -0.87
N LYS A 557 -23.12 28.47 -2.02
CA LYS A 557 -22.31 28.25 -3.22
C LYS A 557 -20.84 28.65 -2.95
N VAL A 558 -20.03 27.70 -2.50
CA VAL A 558 -18.58 27.78 -2.72
C VAL A 558 -18.33 27.15 -4.08
N ALA A 559 -17.97 28.00 -5.05
CA ALA A 559 -17.60 27.55 -6.38
C ALA A 559 -16.34 26.67 -6.28
N LEU A 560 -16.50 25.35 -6.35
CA LEU A 560 -15.42 24.46 -6.75
C LEU A 560 -14.92 24.96 -8.11
N PRO A 561 -13.61 25.26 -8.28
CA PRO A 561 -13.10 25.62 -9.59
C PRO A 561 -13.39 24.45 -10.54
N ALA A 562 -14.15 24.74 -11.59
CA ALA A 562 -14.77 23.80 -12.54
C ALA A 562 -13.76 22.96 -13.39
N LYS A 563 -12.51 22.82 -12.95
CA LYS A 563 -11.43 22.15 -13.67
C LYS A 563 -10.44 21.42 -12.75
N MET A 564 -10.89 20.80 -11.66
CA MET A 564 -10.13 19.65 -11.16
C MET A 564 -10.42 18.48 -12.12
N PRO A 565 -9.40 17.79 -12.67
CA PRO A 565 -9.64 16.67 -13.54
C PRO A 565 -10.17 15.50 -12.70
N VAL A 566 -11.50 15.41 -12.56
CA VAL A 566 -12.24 14.20 -12.15
C VAL A 566 -12.14 13.15 -13.27
N LYS A 567 -10.94 12.93 -13.81
CA LYS A 567 -10.72 12.09 -14.98
C LYS A 567 -10.46 10.63 -14.66
N LYS A 568 -10.18 10.28 -13.39
CA LYS A 568 -9.88 8.90 -12.98
C LYS A 568 -11.07 8.29 -12.26
N ARG A 569 -11.52 7.13 -12.75
CA ARG A 569 -12.56 6.30 -12.14
C ARG A 569 -12.23 6.02 -10.66
N MET A 570 -13.26 5.89 -9.83
CA MET A 570 -13.09 5.44 -8.45
C MET A 570 -12.54 4.01 -8.45
N VAL A 571 -11.58 3.72 -7.56
CA VAL A 571 -10.95 2.39 -7.50
C VAL A 571 -11.55 1.61 -6.34
N TRP A 572 -12.12 0.46 -6.66
CA TRP A 572 -12.71 -0.48 -5.71
C TRP A 572 -11.80 -1.69 -5.55
N ILE A 573 -11.39 -1.97 -4.33
CA ILE A 573 -10.52 -3.10 -3.98
C ILE A 573 -11.36 -4.14 -3.24
N VAL A 574 -11.61 -5.27 -3.88
CA VAL A 574 -12.33 -6.39 -3.26
C VAL A 574 -11.46 -6.98 -2.14
N SER A 575 -12.03 -7.09 -0.95
CA SER A 575 -11.33 -7.46 0.29
C SER A 575 -12.26 -8.21 1.27
N ASP A 576 -11.78 -8.56 2.47
CA ASP A 576 -12.59 -9.16 3.54
C ASP A 576 -13.27 -8.13 4.46
N ARG A 577 -12.93 -6.84 4.35
CA ARG A 577 -13.40 -5.80 5.27
C ARG A 577 -13.59 -4.48 4.55
N PHE A 578 -14.55 -3.69 5.04
CA PHE A 578 -14.74 -2.36 4.50
C PHE A 578 -13.69 -1.40 5.05
N TYR A 579 -13.02 -0.69 4.15
CA TYR A 579 -12.06 0.35 4.50
C TYR A 579 -12.01 1.40 3.39
N THR A 580 -11.73 2.65 3.70
CA THR A 580 -11.64 3.73 2.69
C THR A 580 -10.38 4.53 2.93
N LEU A 581 -9.63 4.78 1.88
CA LEU A 581 -8.54 5.75 1.93
C LEU A 581 -9.05 7.15 1.66
N PRO A 582 -8.46 8.19 2.29
CA PRO A 582 -8.75 9.60 1.99
C PRO A 582 -8.54 9.99 0.51
N SER A 583 -7.88 9.14 -0.27
CA SER A 583 -7.59 9.31 -1.70
C SER A 583 -8.72 8.86 -2.63
N GLY A 584 -9.84 8.36 -2.11
CA GLY A 584 -10.98 7.88 -2.91
C GLY A 584 -10.88 6.42 -3.34
N VAL A 585 -9.95 5.66 -2.76
CA VAL A 585 -9.87 4.20 -2.92
C VAL A 585 -10.75 3.53 -1.88
N VAL A 586 -11.63 2.63 -2.32
CA VAL A 586 -12.60 1.95 -1.46
C VAL A 586 -12.27 0.47 -1.42
N PHE A 587 -11.93 -0.05 -0.24
CA PHE A 587 -11.86 -1.48 0.03
C PHE A 587 -13.28 -1.96 0.35
N ILE A 588 -13.81 -2.79 -0.53
CA ILE A 588 -15.19 -3.27 -0.47
C ILE A 588 -15.17 -4.75 -0.12
N PRO A 589 -15.93 -5.18 0.90
CA PRO A 589 -16.06 -6.59 1.23
C PRO A 589 -16.61 -7.39 0.04
N PHE A 590 -16.19 -8.64 -0.12
CA PHE A 590 -16.74 -9.51 -1.16
C PHE A 590 -18.22 -9.88 -0.94
N ASP A 591 -18.72 -9.77 0.29
CA ASP A 591 -20.06 -10.17 0.75
C ASP A 591 -21.01 -8.97 0.93
N VAL A 592 -20.95 -8.01 0.01
CA VAL A 592 -21.82 -6.82 0.03
C VAL A 592 -23.12 -7.04 -0.74
N ASP A 593 -24.21 -6.41 -0.29
CA ASP A 593 -25.43 -6.16 -1.05
C ASP A 593 -25.55 -4.66 -1.42
N PHE A 594 -26.50 -4.30 -2.30
CA PHE A 594 -26.65 -2.91 -2.74
C PHE A 594 -26.97 -1.95 -1.60
N ASP A 595 -27.83 -2.35 -0.65
CA ASP A 595 -28.14 -1.52 0.51
C ASP A 595 -26.96 -1.33 1.45
N SER A 596 -26.06 -2.31 1.52
CA SER A 596 -24.80 -2.22 2.27
C SER A 596 -23.80 -1.35 1.52
N ILE A 597 -23.66 -1.47 0.20
CA ILE A 597 -22.82 -0.55 -0.60
C ILE A 597 -23.33 0.88 -0.46
N LYS A 598 -24.64 1.07 -0.64
CA LYS A 598 -25.32 2.34 -0.47
C LYS A 598 -25.11 2.84 0.94
N ARG A 599 -25.38 2.06 1.99
CA ARG A 599 -25.07 2.48 3.37
C ARG A 599 -23.60 2.74 3.57
N LEU A 600 -22.66 1.96 3.06
CA LEU A 600 -21.22 2.16 3.26
C LEU A 600 -20.71 3.44 2.57
N LEU A 601 -21.32 3.81 1.44
CA LEU A 601 -21.03 5.02 0.68
C LEU A 601 -21.90 6.23 1.11
N LEU A 602 -23.08 6.01 1.72
CA LEU A 602 -24.09 7.02 2.15
C LEU A 602 -24.24 7.23 3.65
N THR A 603 -23.78 6.31 4.49
CA THR A 603 -23.32 6.66 5.86
C THR A 603 -22.07 7.55 5.80
N ARG A 604 -21.73 8.01 4.57
CA ARG A 604 -20.92 9.15 4.13
C ARG A 604 -21.65 10.27 3.34
N GLN A 605 -22.98 10.47 3.46
CA GLN A 605 -23.68 11.71 3.03
C GLN A 605 -24.33 12.54 4.13
#